data_AF-A0A7G3BK13-F1
#
_entry.id   AF-A0A7G3BK13-F1
#
_cell.length_a   1.000
_cell.length_b   1.000
_cell.length_c   1.000
_cell.angle_alpha   90.00
_cell.angle_beta   90.00
_cell.angle_gamma   90.00
#
_symmetry.space_group_name_H-M   'P 1'
#
loop_
_entity.id
_entity.type
_entity.pdbx_description
1 polymer ?
#
loop_
_entity_poly.entity_id
_entity_poly.type
_entity_poly.pdbx_seq_one_letter_code
_entity_poly.pdbx_strand_id
1 'polypeptide(L)'
;MAQETCNCINAKNVDFSNVNSDTLELELGLCILESYGNHKADVDTFFNLSFNDESTLIKLGEDIAYKMMNECPKIIMAMAGSYMEEDGFNDVPPPPAPKNLEDLNMEAKLVSLNNDAVSYIMVTDEFNKEHIFIVSEQFEDYSLLNKSNYKKNFRIFYKEEEYFDLSEKRYVLKKVIKYLELI
;
A
#
# COMPACT_ATOMS: atom_id res chain seq x y z
N MET A 1 0.39 9.53 -29.98
CA MET A 1 0.24 9.79 -28.53
C MET A 1 1.31 9.13 -27.66
N ALA A 2 1.34 7.80 -27.48
CA ALA A 2 2.30 7.14 -26.57
C ALA A 2 3.78 7.52 -26.82
N GLN A 3 4.26 7.47 -28.07
CA GLN A 3 5.61 7.91 -28.42
C GLN A 3 5.87 9.39 -28.08
N GLU A 4 4.89 10.26 -28.31
CA GLU A 4 5.00 11.70 -28.00
C GLU A 4 5.08 11.93 -26.48
N THR A 5 4.27 11.20 -25.72
CA THR A 5 4.30 11.20 -24.25
C THR A 5 5.66 10.71 -23.74
N CYS A 6 6.17 9.60 -24.27
CA CYS A 6 7.52 9.08 -23.95
C CYS A 6 8.61 10.10 -24.28
N ASN A 7 8.52 10.79 -25.43
CA ASN A 7 9.50 11.80 -25.82
C ASN A 7 9.47 13.01 -24.89
N CYS A 8 8.26 13.47 -24.53
CA CYS A 8 8.06 14.60 -23.62
C CYS A 8 8.67 14.35 -22.24
N ILE A 9 8.37 13.21 -21.61
CA ILE A 9 8.86 12.93 -20.25
C ILE A 9 10.38 12.67 -20.24
N ASN A 10 10.93 12.04 -21.28
CA ASN A 10 12.38 11.86 -21.40
C ASN A 10 13.11 13.20 -21.60
N ALA A 11 12.51 14.15 -22.32
CA ALA A 11 13.09 15.48 -22.51
C ALA A 11 13.13 16.32 -21.22
N LYS A 12 12.29 15.98 -20.23
CA LYS A 12 12.28 16.64 -18.91
C LYS A 12 13.40 16.20 -17.98
N ASN A 13 14.27 15.25 -18.39
CA ASN A 13 15.42 14.75 -17.62
C ASN A 13 15.06 14.33 -16.18
N VAL A 14 13.87 13.75 -16.00
CA VAL A 14 13.40 13.24 -14.72
C VAL A 14 14.24 12.02 -14.34
N ASP A 15 14.85 12.01 -13.15
CA ASP A 15 15.59 10.85 -12.66
C ASP A 15 14.62 9.77 -12.17
N PHE A 16 14.23 8.88 -13.08
CA PHE A 16 13.32 7.77 -12.82
C PHE A 16 13.79 6.77 -11.74
N SER A 17 14.98 6.97 -11.16
CA SER A 17 15.57 6.10 -10.14
C SER A 17 15.31 6.58 -8.70
N ASN A 18 14.97 7.87 -8.51
CA ASN A 18 14.89 8.53 -7.19
C ASN A 18 13.79 9.61 -7.11
N VAL A 19 12.75 9.52 -7.94
CA VAL A 19 11.74 10.57 -8.05
C VAL A 19 10.59 10.37 -7.07
N ASN A 20 10.14 11.48 -6.48
CA ASN A 20 8.86 11.57 -5.78
C ASN A 20 7.71 11.22 -6.75
N SER A 21 6.92 10.20 -6.41
CA SER A 21 5.77 9.71 -7.18
C SER A 21 4.86 10.83 -7.69
N ASP A 22 4.56 11.82 -6.84
CA ASP A 22 3.70 12.96 -7.17
C ASP A 22 4.25 13.79 -8.34
N THR A 23 5.59 13.92 -8.42
CA THR A 23 6.25 14.69 -9.48
C THR A 23 6.23 13.93 -10.79
N LEU A 24 6.43 12.61 -10.75
CA LEU A 24 6.36 11.78 -11.95
C LEU A 24 4.94 11.72 -12.51
N GLU A 25 3.94 11.55 -11.64
CA GLU A 25 2.53 11.53 -12.01
C GLU A 25 2.10 12.85 -12.65
N LEU A 26 2.43 13.98 -12.03
CA LEU A 26 2.11 15.30 -12.57
C LEU A 26 2.74 15.53 -13.94
N GLU A 27 4.05 15.27 -14.08
CA GLU A 27 4.77 15.51 -15.33
C GLU A 27 4.31 14.57 -16.44
N LEU A 28 4.00 13.31 -16.13
CA LEU A 28 3.43 12.39 -17.10
C LEU A 28 2.03 12.83 -17.52
N GLY A 29 1.19 13.24 -16.56
CA GLY A 29 -0.14 13.79 -16.83
C GLY A 29 -0.08 14.99 -17.78
N LEU A 30 0.84 15.92 -17.56
CA LEU A 30 1.07 17.06 -18.46
C LEU A 30 1.49 16.62 -19.86
N CYS A 31 2.39 15.65 -19.99
CA CYS A 31 2.81 15.12 -21.28
C CYS A 31 1.67 14.40 -22.03
N ILE A 32 0.78 13.72 -21.32
CA ILE A 32 -0.43 13.12 -21.90
C ILE A 32 -1.39 14.21 -22.41
N LEU A 33 -1.58 15.28 -21.64
CA LEU A 33 -2.45 16.40 -22.03
C LEU A 33 -1.90 17.19 -23.22
N GLU A 34 -0.58 17.40 -23.28
CA GLU A 34 0.08 18.03 -24.42
C GLU A 34 -0.11 17.19 -25.70
N SER A 35 0.12 15.88 -25.58
CA SER A 35 -0.15 14.91 -26.65
C SER A 35 -1.62 14.93 -27.07
N TYR A 36 -2.56 14.97 -26.11
CA TYR A 36 -3.98 15.10 -26.37
C TYR A 36 -4.32 16.35 -27.17
N GLY A 37 -3.71 17.50 -26.86
CA GLY A 37 -3.91 18.74 -27.60
C GLY A 37 -3.65 18.60 -29.11
N ASN A 38 -2.65 17.79 -29.48
CA ASN A 38 -2.28 17.52 -30.88
C ASN A 38 -3.19 16.48 -31.56
N HIS A 39 -3.88 15.65 -30.79
CA HIS A 39 -4.71 14.53 -31.29
C HIS A 39 -6.19 14.66 -30.89
N LYS A 40 -6.63 15.86 -30.48
CA LYS A 40 -7.94 16.11 -29.87
C LYS A 40 -9.12 15.58 -30.67
N ALA A 41 -9.13 15.81 -31.99
CA ALA A 41 -10.22 15.38 -32.86
C ALA A 41 -10.38 13.85 -32.88
N ASP A 42 -9.28 13.12 -32.90
CA ASP A 42 -9.29 11.65 -32.91
C ASP A 42 -9.66 11.12 -31.52
N VAL A 43 -9.08 11.68 -30.45
CA VAL A 43 -9.37 11.23 -29.07
C VAL A 43 -10.82 11.47 -28.67
N ASP A 44 -11.37 12.66 -28.99
CA ASP A 44 -12.78 12.98 -28.67
C ASP A 44 -13.75 12.05 -29.42
N THR A 45 -13.35 11.57 -30.62
CA THR A 45 -14.15 10.61 -31.41
C THR A 45 -14.19 9.22 -30.79
N PHE A 46 -13.07 8.73 -30.24
CA PHE A 46 -12.97 7.36 -29.71
C PHE A 46 -13.30 7.23 -28.22
N PHE A 47 -13.02 8.28 -27.44
CA PHE A 47 -13.13 8.23 -25.98
C PHE A 47 -14.24 9.11 -25.41
N ASN A 48 -14.88 9.97 -26.22
CA ASN A 48 -15.86 10.96 -25.78
C ASN A 48 -15.38 11.71 -24.52
N LEU A 49 -14.15 12.20 -24.59
CA LEU A 49 -13.40 12.67 -23.43
C LEU A 49 -14.13 13.83 -22.74
N SER A 50 -14.31 13.71 -21.42
CA SER A 50 -14.81 14.79 -20.58
C SER A 50 -13.91 14.95 -19.37
N PHE A 51 -13.34 16.13 -19.21
CA PHE A 51 -12.51 16.47 -18.05
C PHE A 51 -13.30 16.49 -16.72
N ASN A 52 -14.64 16.48 -16.80
CA ASN A 52 -15.52 16.36 -15.64
C ASN A 52 -15.96 14.90 -15.40
N ASP A 53 -15.55 13.95 -16.25
CA ASP A 53 -15.84 12.53 -16.12
C ASP A 53 -14.52 11.76 -15.95
N GLU A 54 -14.19 11.49 -14.70
CA GLU A 54 -13.01 10.75 -14.27
C GLU A 54 -12.86 9.40 -15.02
N SER A 55 -13.96 8.72 -15.34
CA SER A 55 -13.92 7.43 -16.02
C SER A 55 -13.38 7.51 -17.45
N THR A 56 -13.58 8.65 -18.14
CA THR A 56 -13.06 8.87 -19.50
C THR A 56 -11.58 9.22 -19.49
N LEU A 57 -11.12 9.94 -18.45
CA LEU A 57 -9.72 10.27 -18.24
C LEU A 57 -8.90 9.02 -17.88
N ILE A 58 -9.44 8.16 -17.01
CA ILE A 58 -8.81 6.89 -16.64
C ILE A 58 -8.60 6.02 -17.89
N LYS A 59 -9.63 5.83 -18.71
CA LYS A 59 -9.52 5.02 -19.95
C LYS A 59 -8.47 5.55 -20.94
N LEU A 60 -8.37 6.88 -21.06
CA LEU A 60 -7.33 7.50 -21.88
C LEU A 60 -5.94 7.21 -21.31
N GLY A 61 -5.78 7.37 -19.99
CA GLY A 61 -4.54 7.07 -19.29
C GLY A 61 -4.12 5.61 -19.46
N GLU A 62 -5.04 4.66 -19.29
CA GLU A 62 -4.80 3.22 -19.46
C GLU A 62 -4.37 2.85 -20.88
N ASP A 63 -5.08 3.35 -21.91
CA ASP A 63 -4.74 3.06 -23.31
C ASP A 63 -3.35 3.59 -23.68
N ILE A 64 -3.02 4.80 -23.23
CA ILE A 64 -1.70 5.40 -23.46
C ILE A 64 -0.63 4.63 -22.69
N ALA A 65 -0.85 4.31 -21.41
CA ALA A 65 0.08 3.54 -20.60
C ALA A 65 0.36 2.16 -21.17
N TYR A 66 -0.67 1.46 -21.65
CA TYR A 66 -0.54 0.17 -22.32
C TYR A 66 0.34 0.26 -23.57
N LYS A 67 0.16 1.30 -24.38
CA LYS A 67 1.01 1.53 -25.57
C LYS A 67 2.44 1.94 -25.18
N MET A 68 2.60 2.73 -24.11
CA MET A 68 3.90 3.13 -23.58
C MET A 68 4.72 1.96 -23.04
N MET A 69 4.10 0.84 -22.62
CA MET A 69 4.85 -0.36 -22.22
C MET A 69 5.76 -0.89 -23.35
N ASN A 70 5.35 -0.72 -24.61
CA ASN A 70 6.16 -1.14 -25.75
C ASN A 70 7.17 -0.07 -26.17
N GLU A 71 6.83 1.22 -26.05
CA GLU A 71 7.66 2.32 -26.52
C GLU A 71 8.72 2.77 -25.50
N CYS A 72 8.34 2.86 -24.23
CA CYS A 72 9.21 3.34 -23.16
C CYS A 72 8.91 2.65 -21.81
N PRO A 73 9.14 1.32 -21.72
CA PRO A 73 8.77 0.51 -20.55
C PRO A 73 9.39 0.98 -19.23
N LYS A 74 10.55 1.66 -19.27
CA LYS A 74 11.22 2.18 -18.07
C LYS A 74 10.39 3.20 -17.30
N ILE A 75 9.62 4.05 -17.98
CA ILE A 75 8.77 5.07 -17.34
C ILE A 75 7.58 4.40 -16.64
N ILE A 76 6.95 3.42 -17.32
CA ILE A 76 5.85 2.65 -16.73
C ILE A 76 6.34 1.84 -15.53
N MET A 77 7.52 1.23 -15.62
CA MET A 77 8.13 0.51 -14.49
C MET A 77 8.50 1.44 -13.32
N ALA A 78 8.97 2.66 -13.60
CA ALA A 78 9.28 3.63 -12.54
C ALA A 78 8.00 4.06 -11.79
N MET A 79 6.92 4.32 -12.52
CA MET A 79 5.61 4.59 -11.90
C MET A 79 5.06 3.38 -11.15
N ALA A 80 5.10 2.19 -11.76
CA ALA A 80 4.66 0.97 -11.10
C ALA A 80 5.49 0.70 -9.83
N GLY A 81 6.81 0.93 -9.87
CA GLY A 81 7.68 0.83 -8.70
C GLY A 81 7.29 1.79 -7.58
N SER A 82 6.88 3.03 -7.92
CA SER A 82 6.40 3.98 -6.91
C SER A 82 5.01 3.66 -6.38
N TYR A 83 4.11 3.08 -7.19
CA TYR A 83 2.80 2.61 -6.71
C TYR A 83 2.86 1.25 -6.00
N MET A 84 3.91 0.45 -6.21
CA MET A 84 4.16 -0.78 -5.45
C MET A 84 4.54 -0.51 -3.98
N GLU A 85 4.90 0.74 -3.65
CA GLU A 85 5.05 1.17 -2.25
C GLU A 85 3.70 1.54 -1.59
N GLU A 86 2.63 1.77 -2.38
CA GLU A 86 1.33 2.24 -1.88
C GLU A 86 0.14 1.31 -2.13
N ASP A 87 0.15 0.44 -3.15
CA ASP A 87 -0.97 -0.46 -3.44
C ASP A 87 -0.56 -1.93 -3.65
N GLY A 88 -1.07 -2.76 -2.74
CA GLY A 88 -0.84 -4.20 -2.60
C GLY A 88 -1.38 -5.06 -3.75
N PHE A 89 -0.66 -5.08 -4.87
CA PHE A 89 -0.80 -6.13 -5.88
C PHE A 89 0.56 -6.80 -6.16
N ASN A 90 0.95 -7.74 -5.29
CA ASN A 90 1.72 -8.93 -5.64
C ASN A 90 1.81 -9.85 -4.40
N ASP A 91 1.43 -11.13 -4.55
CA ASP A 91 1.70 -12.25 -3.62
C ASP A 91 3.22 -12.54 -3.41
N VAL A 92 4.08 -11.60 -3.82
CA VAL A 92 5.51 -11.65 -3.56
C VAL A 92 5.74 -10.92 -2.25
N PRO A 93 6.15 -11.61 -1.18
CA PRO A 93 6.39 -10.95 0.11
C PRO A 93 7.39 -9.81 -0.10
N PRO A 94 7.19 -8.66 0.57
CA PRO A 94 8.10 -7.52 0.44
C PRO A 94 9.54 -7.97 0.70
N PRO A 95 10.52 -7.44 -0.05
CA PRO A 95 11.91 -7.80 0.17
C PRO A 95 12.31 -7.52 1.62
N PRO A 96 13.21 -8.33 2.23
CA PRO A 96 13.64 -8.10 3.61
C PRO A 96 14.14 -6.66 3.80
N ALA A 97 13.73 -6.03 4.90
CA ALA A 97 14.12 -4.66 5.20
C ALA A 97 15.66 -4.52 5.17
N PRO A 98 16.22 -3.58 4.40
CA PRO A 98 17.66 -3.39 4.29
C PRO A 98 18.23 -2.84 5.60
N LYS A 99 19.52 -3.09 5.84
CA LYS A 99 20.24 -2.51 6.98
C LYS A 99 20.33 -0.98 6.82
N ASN A 100 19.78 -0.22 7.77
CA ASN A 100 19.98 1.21 7.88
C ASN A 100 21.02 1.52 8.97
N LEU A 101 22.04 2.31 8.65
CA LEU A 101 23.12 2.67 9.59
C LEU A 101 22.73 3.81 10.55
N GLU A 102 21.63 4.51 10.28
CA GLU A 102 21.11 5.59 11.11
C GLU A 102 20.18 5.06 12.23
N ASP A 103 19.76 3.81 12.15
CA ASP A 103 18.91 3.18 13.16
C ASP A 103 19.65 2.97 14.49
N LEU A 104 18.88 2.96 15.58
CA LEU A 104 19.37 2.55 16.90
C LEU A 104 19.89 1.11 16.83
N ASN A 105 21.13 0.88 17.27
CA ASN A 105 21.82 -0.41 17.18
C ASN A 105 22.45 -0.86 18.51
N MET A 106 22.62 -2.17 18.66
CA MET A 106 23.19 -2.82 19.84
C MET A 106 23.87 -4.14 19.46
N GLU A 107 24.97 -4.49 20.13
CA GLU A 107 25.56 -5.84 20.08
C GLU A 107 24.97 -6.72 21.20
N ALA A 108 24.43 -7.89 20.85
CA ALA A 108 23.79 -8.79 21.80
C ALA A 108 23.95 -10.28 21.40
N LYS A 109 23.71 -11.17 22.37
CA LYS A 109 23.64 -12.62 22.14
C LYS A 109 22.17 -13.04 21.99
N LEU A 110 21.86 -13.77 20.92
CA LEU A 110 20.55 -14.40 20.76
C LEU A 110 20.35 -15.50 21.83
N VAL A 111 19.32 -15.36 22.66
CA VAL A 111 19.01 -16.32 23.76
C VAL A 111 17.82 -17.21 23.41
N SER A 112 16.78 -16.66 22.79
CA SER A 112 15.56 -17.40 22.41
C SER A 112 14.86 -16.72 21.23
N LEU A 113 13.94 -17.45 20.57
CA LEU A 113 13.06 -16.95 19.51
C LEU A 113 11.61 -17.22 19.94
N ASN A 114 10.79 -16.17 20.01
CA ASN A 114 9.38 -16.26 20.37
C ASN A 114 8.58 -15.28 19.50
N ASN A 115 7.34 -15.63 19.16
CA ASN A 115 6.45 -14.79 18.35
C ASN A 115 5.61 -13.78 19.17
N ASP A 116 5.72 -13.81 20.52
CA ASP A 116 4.77 -13.15 21.45
C ASP A 116 5.33 -11.88 22.12
N ALA A 117 6.34 -11.23 21.55
CA ALA A 117 6.98 -10.06 22.16
C ALA A 117 6.09 -8.79 22.20
N VAL A 118 4.84 -8.88 21.72
CA VAL A 118 3.86 -7.80 21.65
C VAL A 118 2.76 -7.98 22.71
N SER A 119 2.14 -6.88 23.13
CA SER A 119 0.96 -6.96 24.01
C SER A 119 -0.24 -7.52 23.23
N TYR A 120 -1.01 -8.40 23.87
CA TYR A 120 -2.22 -8.98 23.30
C TYR A 120 -3.30 -9.20 24.34
N ILE A 121 -4.54 -9.36 23.88
CA ILE A 121 -5.66 -9.85 24.67
C ILE A 121 -6.14 -11.18 24.11
N MET A 122 -6.66 -12.03 24.99
CA MET A 122 -7.26 -13.30 24.63
C MET A 122 -8.73 -13.29 25.04
N VAL A 123 -9.59 -13.70 24.12
CA VAL A 123 -11.04 -13.75 24.33
C VAL A 123 -11.58 -15.09 23.83
N THR A 124 -12.73 -15.47 24.36
CA THR A 124 -13.43 -16.70 24.00
C THR A 124 -14.77 -16.32 23.38
N ASP A 125 -15.09 -16.89 22.23
CA ASP A 125 -16.39 -16.68 21.59
C ASP A 125 -17.49 -17.58 22.17
N GLU A 126 -18.71 -17.44 21.66
CA GLU A 126 -19.87 -18.23 22.09
C GLU A 126 -19.72 -19.74 21.85
N PHE A 127 -18.78 -20.16 21.00
CA PHE A 127 -18.46 -21.56 20.69
C PHE A 127 -17.29 -22.09 21.50
N ASN A 128 -16.83 -21.37 22.53
CA ASN A 128 -15.63 -21.67 23.31
C ASN A 128 -14.32 -21.68 22.49
N LYS A 129 -14.28 -21.01 21.34
CA LYS A 129 -13.04 -20.86 20.57
C LYS A 129 -12.27 -19.66 21.09
N GLU A 130 -10.99 -19.86 21.36
CA GLU A 130 -10.07 -18.80 21.77
C GLU A 130 -9.61 -17.97 20.55
N HIS A 131 -9.54 -16.66 20.74
CA HIS A 131 -9.02 -15.71 19.77
C HIS A 131 -8.02 -14.79 20.45
N ILE A 132 -6.89 -14.54 19.77
CA ILE A 132 -5.85 -13.62 20.21
C ILE A 132 -5.92 -12.36 19.36
N PHE A 133 -5.88 -11.20 20.02
CA PHE A 133 -5.87 -9.89 19.38
C PHE A 133 -4.65 -9.10 19.86
N ILE A 134 -3.85 -8.61 18.92
CA ILE A 134 -2.68 -7.77 19.18
C ILE A 134 -3.13 -6.35 19.53
N VAL A 135 -2.45 -5.76 20.51
CA VAL A 135 -2.54 -4.34 20.87
C VAL A 135 -1.24 -3.66 20.42
N SER A 136 -1.26 -3.09 19.22
CA SER A 136 -0.09 -2.41 18.63
C SER A 136 -0.01 -0.92 18.99
N GLU A 137 -1.15 -0.29 19.25
CA GLU A 137 -1.27 1.14 19.53
C GLU A 137 -2.38 1.43 20.55
N GLN A 138 -2.39 2.66 21.07
CA GLN A 138 -3.52 3.12 21.87
C GLN A 138 -4.73 3.33 20.96
N PHE A 139 -5.89 2.82 21.38
CA PHE A 139 -7.14 2.94 20.65
C PHE A 139 -8.26 3.48 21.55
N GLU A 140 -9.37 3.92 20.96
CA GLU A 140 -10.51 4.44 21.71
C GLU A 140 -11.09 3.37 22.66
N ASP A 141 -11.50 3.78 23.86
CA ASP A 141 -12.00 2.88 24.91
C ASP A 141 -11.05 1.76 25.37
N TYR A 142 -9.74 1.86 25.09
CA TYR A 142 -8.72 0.94 25.64
C TYR A 142 -8.76 0.84 27.17
N SER A 143 -9.28 1.86 27.88
CA SER A 143 -9.45 1.84 29.34
C SER A 143 -10.36 0.71 29.84
N LEU A 144 -11.20 0.16 28.95
CA LEU A 144 -12.02 -1.01 29.22
C LEU A 144 -11.19 -2.29 29.42
N LEU A 145 -9.93 -2.32 28.96
CA LEU A 145 -8.96 -3.39 29.21
C LEU A 145 -8.40 -3.34 30.63
N ASN A 146 -9.28 -3.58 31.60
CA ASN A 146 -8.93 -3.60 33.01
C ASN A 146 -9.48 -4.85 33.69
N LYS A 147 -8.90 -5.19 34.85
CA LYS A 147 -9.25 -6.41 35.61
C LYS A 147 -10.72 -6.51 36.00
N SER A 148 -11.41 -5.38 36.21
CA SER A 148 -12.82 -5.37 36.61
C SER A 148 -13.77 -5.80 35.50
N ASN A 149 -13.31 -5.76 34.25
CA ASN A 149 -14.08 -6.18 33.08
C ASN A 149 -13.74 -7.60 32.61
N TYR A 150 -12.91 -8.34 33.34
CA TYR A 150 -12.66 -9.74 33.00
C TYR A 150 -13.96 -10.54 33.05
N LYS A 151 -14.14 -11.45 32.08
CA LYS A 151 -15.34 -12.30 31.91
C LYS A 151 -16.63 -11.55 31.53
N LYS A 152 -16.56 -10.25 31.24
CA LYS A 152 -17.67 -9.53 30.61
C LYS A 152 -17.65 -9.75 29.10
N ASN A 153 -18.79 -9.56 28.47
CA ASN A 153 -18.92 -9.65 27.03
C ASN A 153 -18.53 -8.33 26.38
N PHE A 154 -17.85 -8.44 25.24
CA PHE A 154 -17.38 -7.30 24.47
C PHE A 154 -17.74 -7.51 23.00
N ARG A 155 -18.08 -6.42 22.31
CA ARG A 155 -17.94 -6.38 20.85
C ARG A 155 -16.57 -5.82 20.54
N ILE A 156 -15.83 -6.53 19.69
CA ILE A 156 -14.46 -6.21 19.33
C ILE A 156 -14.42 -5.87 17.84
N PHE A 157 -13.92 -4.68 17.54
CA PHE A 157 -13.64 -4.28 16.17
C PHE A 157 -12.15 -4.42 15.95
N TYR A 158 -11.80 -5.11 14.87
CA TYR A 158 -10.43 -5.44 14.56
C TYR A 158 -10.22 -5.38 13.05
N LYS A 159 -8.96 -5.30 12.66
CA LYS A 159 -8.53 -5.56 11.28
C LYS A 159 -7.50 -6.68 11.29
N GLU A 160 -7.32 -7.31 10.14
CA GLU A 160 -6.24 -8.26 9.94
C GLU A 160 -5.06 -7.52 9.33
N GLU A 161 -3.87 -7.77 9.88
CA GLU A 161 -2.60 -7.24 9.38
C GLU A 161 -1.60 -8.38 9.25
N GLU A 162 -0.69 -8.25 8.29
CA GLU A 162 0.38 -9.22 8.07
C GLU A 162 1.55 -8.98 9.04
N TYR A 163 1.94 -10.03 9.76
CA TYR A 163 3.13 -10.04 10.61
C TYR A 163 4.07 -11.15 10.17
N PHE A 164 5.36 -10.86 10.12
CA PHE A 164 6.37 -11.89 9.85
C PHE A 164 6.47 -12.86 11.05
N ASP A 165 6.17 -14.13 10.82
CA ASP A 165 6.24 -15.17 11.83
C ASP A 165 7.61 -15.86 11.82
N LEU A 166 8.31 -15.88 12.96
CA LEU A 166 9.65 -16.47 13.06
C LEU A 166 9.64 -17.99 12.93
N SER A 167 8.53 -18.64 13.30
CA SER A 167 8.38 -20.10 13.25
C SER A 167 8.06 -20.55 11.83
N GLU A 168 7.12 -19.87 11.17
CA GLU A 168 6.70 -20.21 9.81
C GLU A 168 7.56 -19.60 8.72
N LYS A 169 8.38 -18.58 9.05
CA LYS A 169 9.25 -17.83 8.14
C LYS A 169 8.49 -17.22 6.96
N ARG A 170 7.26 -16.76 7.23
CA ARG A 170 6.38 -16.11 6.28
C ARG A 170 5.49 -15.11 6.99
N TYR A 171 4.84 -14.25 6.23
CA TYR A 171 3.80 -13.39 6.73
C TYR A 171 2.54 -14.20 7.05
N VAL A 172 1.94 -13.93 8.20
CA VAL A 172 0.67 -14.51 8.63
C VAL A 172 -0.27 -13.39 9.06
N LEU A 173 -1.56 -13.55 8.76
CA LEU A 173 -2.59 -12.61 9.20
C LEU A 173 -2.80 -12.74 10.71
N LYS A 174 -2.67 -11.62 11.42
CA LYS A 174 -2.98 -11.51 12.85
C LYS A 174 -4.07 -10.47 13.05
N LYS A 175 -4.93 -10.70 14.04
CA LYS A 175 -6.01 -9.77 14.39
C LYS A 175 -5.44 -8.64 15.24
N VAL A 176 -5.61 -7.41 14.80
CA VAL A 176 -5.19 -6.19 15.50
C VAL A 176 -6.42 -5.43 15.93
N ILE A 177 -6.53 -5.19 17.23
CA ILE A 177 -7.67 -4.50 17.81
C ILE A 177 -7.71 -3.03 17.37
N LYS A 178 -8.92 -2.52 17.16
CA LYS A 178 -9.17 -1.11 16.81
C LYS A 178 -10.16 -0.44 17.73
N TYR A 179 -11.14 -1.18 18.26
CA TYR A 179 -12.13 -0.64 19.17
C TYR A 179 -12.79 -1.75 20.00
N LEU A 180 -13.28 -1.38 21.19
CA LEU A 180 -13.99 -2.25 22.12
C LEU A 180 -15.23 -1.55 22.67
N GLU A 181 -16.34 -2.27 22.73
CA GLU A 181 -17.52 -1.84 23.50
C GLU A 181 -18.02 -2.98 24.40
N LEU A 182 -18.49 -2.62 25.60
CA LEU A 182 -19.08 -3.57 26.54
C LEU A 182 -20.51 -3.92 26.11
N ILE A 183 -20.90 -5.19 26.25
CA ILE A 183 -22.28 -5.68 25.97
C ILE A 183 -22.96 -6.11 27.26
#